data_AF-A0A357BUW3-F1
#
_entry.id   AF-A0A357BUW3-F1
#
_cell.length_a   1.000
_cell.length_b   1.000
_cell.length_c   1.000
_cell.angle_alpha   90.00
_cell.angle_beta   90.00
_cell.angle_gamma   90.00
#
_symmetry.space_group_name_H-M   'P 1'
#
loop_
_entity.id
_entity.type
_entity.pdbx_description
1 polymer ?
#
loop_
_entity_poly.entity_id
_entity_poly.type
_entity_poly.pdbx_seq_one_letter_code
_entity_poly.pdbx_strand_id
1 'polypeptide(L)'
;MNADTVVIATFTTRVITVQIDIKPGSFPNAIKLQDTGNIPVAIFSTAAFDARTIDIAGLELNGAGVRIVKGKGYQASYEDINGDGILDLLVHFDRGDVQLILGDSTATVTGKTIDGVIIQGTDSVKVIE
;
A
#
# COMPACT_ATOMS: atom_id res chain seq x y z
N MET A 1 -34.46 34.16 -19.70
CA MET A 1 -34.16 33.17 -18.65
C MET A 1 -33.42 32.06 -19.34
N ASN A 2 -32.10 32.03 -19.22
CA ASN A 2 -31.28 31.02 -19.87
C ASN A 2 -31.11 29.90 -18.85
N ALA A 3 -31.66 28.73 -19.14
CA ALA A 3 -31.42 27.56 -18.33
C ALA A 3 -29.97 27.14 -18.59
N ASP A 4 -29.08 27.44 -17.64
CA ASP A 4 -27.75 26.85 -17.58
C ASP A 4 -27.94 25.35 -17.34
N THR A 5 -27.78 24.57 -18.40
CA THR A 5 -27.75 23.10 -18.32
C THR A 5 -26.53 22.70 -17.49
N VAL A 6 -26.78 22.33 -16.24
CA VAL A 6 -25.76 21.69 -15.40
C VAL A 6 -25.54 20.27 -15.93
N VAL A 7 -24.44 20.08 -16.66
CA VAL A 7 -23.97 18.74 -17.05
C VAL A 7 -23.36 18.10 -15.80
N ILE A 8 -24.09 17.18 -15.18
CA ILE A 8 -23.54 16.34 -14.10
C ILE A 8 -22.70 15.24 -14.76
N ALA A 9 -21.39 15.46 -14.88
CA ALA A 9 -20.46 14.41 -15.29
C ALA A 9 -20.35 13.38 -14.16
N THR A 10 -20.74 12.13 -14.42
CA THR A 10 -20.44 11.01 -13.54
C THR A 10 -18.98 10.63 -13.72
N PHE A 11 -18.13 11.00 -12.77
CA PHE A 11 -16.74 10.54 -12.72
C PHE A 11 -16.69 9.13 -12.12
N THR A 12 -16.46 8.11 -12.94
CA THR A 12 -16.15 6.77 -12.45
C THR A 12 -14.69 6.77 -12.00
N THR A 13 -14.44 6.78 -10.68
CA THR A 13 -13.09 6.69 -10.14
C THR A 13 -12.51 5.31 -10.44
N ARG A 14 -11.49 5.25 -11.30
CA ARG A 14 -10.75 4.02 -11.59
C ARG A 14 -9.90 3.65 -10.39
N VAL A 15 -10.08 2.44 -9.87
CA VAL A 15 -9.21 1.83 -8.86
C VAL A 15 -8.45 0.67 -9.53
N ILE A 16 -7.13 0.66 -9.38
CA ILE A 16 -6.28 -0.46 -9.78
C ILE A 16 -6.10 -1.36 -8.56
N THR A 17 -6.52 -2.62 -8.68
CA THR A 17 -6.18 -3.64 -7.69
C THR A 17 -4.74 -4.09 -7.93
N VAL A 18 -3.90 -3.98 -6.90
CA VAL A 18 -2.50 -4.40 -6.93
C VAL A 18 -2.30 -5.64 -6.08
N GLN A 19 -1.37 -6.51 -6.49
CA GLN A 19 -0.95 -7.64 -5.65
C GLN A 19 0.08 -7.14 -4.65
N ILE A 20 -0.06 -7.57 -3.40
CA ILE A 20 0.85 -7.20 -2.32
C ILE A 20 1.24 -8.44 -1.51
N ASP A 21 2.36 -8.36 -0.82
CA ASP A 21 2.80 -9.33 0.18
C ASP A 21 3.28 -8.59 1.43
N ILE A 22 2.59 -8.81 2.55
CA ILE A 22 2.91 -8.20 3.85
C ILE A 22 3.94 -9.08 4.54
N LYS A 23 5.11 -8.54 4.90
CA LYS A 23 6.28 -9.32 5.35
C LYS A 23 6.75 -10.36 4.30
N PRO A 24 7.25 -9.90 3.15
CA PRO A 24 7.72 -10.79 2.09
C PRO A 24 8.69 -11.87 2.59
N GLY A 25 8.46 -13.10 2.14
CA GLY A 25 9.24 -14.28 2.54
C GLY A 25 8.85 -14.89 3.89
N SER A 26 7.77 -14.44 4.52
CA SER A 26 7.21 -15.00 5.75
C SER A 26 5.77 -15.44 5.54
N PHE A 27 5.34 -16.52 6.21
CA PHE A 27 3.92 -16.86 6.33
C PHE A 27 3.70 -17.65 7.63
N PRO A 28 2.65 -17.35 8.43
CA PRO A 28 1.69 -16.27 8.25
C PRO A 28 2.31 -14.89 8.50
N ASN A 29 1.69 -13.86 7.94
CA ASN A 29 2.10 -12.46 8.06
C ASN A 29 1.69 -11.94 9.44
N ALA A 30 2.42 -12.40 10.47
CA ALA A 30 2.06 -12.17 11.86
C ALA A 30 2.33 -10.71 12.25
N ILE A 31 1.32 -9.96 12.64
CA ILE A 31 1.47 -8.56 13.09
C ILE A 31 1.25 -8.53 14.60
N LYS A 32 2.31 -8.23 15.34
CA LYS A 32 2.24 -8.03 16.78
C LYS A 32 1.94 -6.57 17.09
N LEU A 33 0.78 -6.28 17.68
CA LEU A 33 0.32 -4.90 17.88
C LEU A 33 1.19 -4.11 18.86
N GLN A 34 1.70 -4.76 19.92
CA GLN A 34 2.51 -4.11 20.96
C GLN A 34 4.02 -4.14 20.68
N ASP A 35 4.43 -4.42 19.44
CA ASP A 35 5.84 -4.48 19.07
C ASP A 35 6.35 -3.15 18.53
N THR A 36 7.66 -2.96 18.59
CA THR A 36 8.35 -1.82 17.98
C THR A 36 8.77 -2.14 16.56
N GLY A 37 9.04 -1.12 15.74
CA GLY A 37 9.58 -1.29 14.40
C GLY A 37 8.56 -0.98 13.30
N ASN A 38 8.72 -1.64 12.16
CA ASN A 38 7.95 -1.36 10.95
C ASN A 38 7.31 -2.63 10.38
N ILE A 39 6.43 -2.44 9.40
CA ILE A 39 5.79 -3.52 8.65
C ILE A 39 6.24 -3.38 7.19
N PRO A 40 7.17 -4.22 6.72
CA PRO A 40 7.53 -4.25 5.30
C PRO A 40 6.38 -4.82 4.48
N VAL A 41 6.11 -4.22 3.33
CA VAL A 41 5.10 -4.69 2.36
C VAL A 41 5.68 -4.54 0.96
N ALA A 42 5.66 -5.62 0.19
CA ALA A 42 5.92 -5.59 -1.24
C ALA A 42 4.64 -5.23 -1.99
N ILE A 43 4.72 -4.32 -2.94
CA ILE A 43 3.69 -4.06 -3.94
C ILE A 43 4.27 -4.50 -5.28
N PHE A 44 3.69 -5.56 -5.84
CA PHE A 44 4.24 -6.20 -7.03
C PHE A 44 3.93 -5.41 -8.28
N SER A 45 4.95 -5.21 -9.11
CA SER A 45 4.75 -4.77 -10.48
C SER A 45 4.21 -5.93 -11.33
N THR A 46 3.65 -5.58 -12.48
CA THR A 46 3.23 -6.55 -13.50
C THR A 46 3.51 -5.95 -14.88
N ALA A 47 3.27 -6.72 -15.94
CA ALA A 47 3.31 -6.19 -17.30
C ALA A 47 2.32 -5.02 -17.55
N ALA A 48 1.27 -4.89 -16.72
CA ALA A 48 0.23 -3.87 -16.86
C ALA A 48 0.27 -2.77 -15.78
N PHE A 49 1.13 -2.90 -14.77
CA PHE A 49 1.23 -1.97 -13.64
C PHE A 49 2.67 -1.84 -13.17
N ASP A 50 3.18 -0.61 -13.12
CA ASP A 50 4.53 -0.31 -12.65
C ASP A 50 4.47 0.35 -11.26
N ALA A 51 4.88 -0.40 -10.22
CA ALA A 51 4.84 0.07 -8.83
C ALA A 51 5.75 1.29 -8.58
N ARG A 52 6.69 1.59 -9.48
CA ARG A 52 7.53 2.81 -9.42
C ARG A 52 6.76 4.10 -9.71
N THR A 53 5.54 3.98 -10.23
CA THR A 53 4.65 5.12 -10.50
C THR A 53 3.82 5.51 -9.28
N ILE A 54 3.91 4.77 -8.18
CA ILE A 54 3.18 5.03 -6.93
C ILE A 54 3.73 6.29 -6.25
N ASP A 55 2.83 7.16 -5.78
CA ASP A 55 3.18 8.23 -4.86
C ASP A 55 3.34 7.64 -3.44
N ILE A 56 4.60 7.41 -3.06
CA ILE A 56 4.96 6.81 -1.77
C ILE A 56 4.43 7.64 -0.59
N ALA A 57 4.33 8.97 -0.74
CA ALA A 57 3.89 9.84 0.35
C ALA A 57 2.44 9.62 0.77
N GLY A 58 1.60 9.15 -0.16
CA GLY A 58 0.17 8.90 0.05
C GLY A 58 -0.18 7.44 0.27
N LEU A 59 0.80 6.55 0.45
CA LEU A 59 0.57 5.15 0.77
C LEU A 59 0.19 4.98 2.25
N GLU A 60 -0.84 4.17 2.48
CA GLU A 60 -1.28 3.78 3.81
C GLU A 60 -1.48 2.26 3.91
N LEU A 61 -1.12 1.65 5.05
CA LEU A 61 -1.48 0.29 5.43
C LEU A 61 -2.45 0.35 6.60
N ASN A 62 -3.75 0.08 6.37
CA ASN A 62 -4.78 0.24 7.40
C ASN A 62 -4.64 1.58 8.17
N GLY A 63 -4.44 2.68 7.45
CA GLY A 63 -4.27 4.02 8.02
C GLY A 63 -2.87 4.37 8.55
N ALA A 64 -1.93 3.40 8.62
CA ALA A 64 -0.53 3.71 8.92
C ALA A 64 0.19 4.26 7.69
N GLY A 65 0.87 5.39 7.85
CA GLY A 65 1.70 5.96 6.78
C GLY A 65 3.03 5.24 6.57
N VAL A 66 3.70 5.57 5.47
CA VAL A 66 5.06 5.10 5.18
C VAL A 66 6.05 5.71 6.16
N ARG A 67 6.90 4.87 6.73
CA ARG A 67 7.93 5.27 7.69
C ARG A 67 8.95 6.19 7.05
N ILE A 68 9.27 7.28 7.75
CA ILE A 68 10.31 8.24 7.33
C ILE A 68 11.54 8.06 8.21
N VAL A 69 12.69 7.80 7.58
CA VAL A 69 13.99 7.74 8.25
C VAL A 69 14.68 9.11 8.12
N LYS A 70 15.00 9.73 9.27
CA LYS A 70 15.65 11.03 9.33
C LYS A 70 16.92 11.07 8.47
N GLY A 71 16.95 12.01 7.52
CA GLY A 71 18.07 12.19 6.59
C GLY A 71 18.11 11.20 5.41
N LYS A 72 17.17 10.26 5.32
CA LYS A 72 17.04 9.31 4.20
C LYS A 72 15.70 9.41 3.46
N GLY A 73 14.67 9.99 4.07
CA GLY A 73 13.33 10.10 3.47
C GLY A 73 12.47 8.87 3.76
N TYR A 74 11.51 8.59 2.87
CA TYR A 74 10.66 7.41 2.98
C TYR A 74 11.50 6.12 2.97
N GLN A 75 11.16 5.19 3.86
CA GLN A 75 11.80 3.90 3.92
C GLN A 75 11.18 2.98 2.85
N ALA A 76 11.70 3.10 1.63
CA ALA A 76 11.28 2.30 0.48
C ALA A 76 12.47 1.94 -0.41
N SER A 77 12.34 0.84 -1.16
CA SER A 77 13.30 0.41 -2.18
C SER A 77 12.59 -0.22 -3.37
N TYR A 78 13.31 -0.34 -4.49
CA TYR A 78 12.84 -1.01 -5.70
C TYR A 78 13.70 -2.23 -5.99
N GLU A 79 13.10 -3.41 -5.88
CA GLU A 79 13.79 -4.70 -5.91
C GLU A 79 12.87 -5.73 -6.59
N ASP A 80 13.42 -6.74 -7.25
CA ASP A 80 12.64 -7.87 -7.78
C ASP A 80 12.44 -8.88 -6.65
N ILE A 81 11.29 -8.80 -5.97
CA ILE A 81 11.02 -9.52 -4.73
C ILE A 81 10.49 -10.93 -5.02
N ASN A 82 9.70 -11.07 -6.09
CA ASN A 82 9.10 -12.34 -6.48
C ASN A 82 9.92 -13.14 -7.52
N GLY A 83 10.97 -12.54 -8.09
CA GLY A 83 11.87 -13.19 -9.05
C GLY A 83 11.33 -13.23 -10.50
N ASP A 84 10.39 -12.35 -10.86
CA ASP A 84 9.79 -12.30 -12.19
C ASP A 84 10.55 -11.41 -13.18
N GLY A 85 11.60 -10.72 -12.73
CA GLY A 85 12.43 -9.83 -13.52
C GLY A 85 11.87 -8.40 -13.65
N ILE A 86 10.78 -8.06 -12.96
CA ILE A 86 10.20 -6.72 -12.89
C ILE A 86 10.43 -6.17 -11.48
N LEU A 87 10.88 -4.91 -11.38
CA LEU A 87 11.11 -4.30 -10.07
C LEU A 87 9.79 -4.00 -9.37
N ASP A 88 9.68 -4.47 -8.14
CA ASP A 88 8.59 -4.21 -7.21
C ASP A 88 8.90 -3.01 -6.32
N LEU A 89 7.90 -2.54 -5.58
CA LEU A 89 8.09 -1.52 -4.55
C LEU A 89 8.03 -2.18 -3.17
N LEU A 90 9.14 -2.16 -2.44
CA LEU A 90 9.18 -2.53 -1.02
C LEU A 90 9.03 -1.27 -0.18
N VAL A 91 8.03 -1.24 0.72
CA VAL A 91 7.76 -0.10 1.59
C VAL A 91 7.66 -0.55 3.04
N HIS A 92 8.18 0.25 3.96
CA HIS A 92 8.04 0.00 5.39
C HIS A 92 7.03 0.98 5.99
N PHE A 93 5.93 0.46 6.55
CA PHE A 93 4.91 1.24 7.24
C PHE A 93 5.20 1.34 8.74
N ASP A 94 4.82 2.46 9.36
CA ASP A 94 4.97 2.64 10.80
C ASP A 94 3.94 1.78 11.56
N ARG A 95 4.44 0.82 12.34
CA ARG A 95 3.59 -0.12 13.08
C ARG A 95 2.69 0.59 14.11
N GLY A 96 3.19 1.67 14.72
CA GLY A 96 2.50 2.35 15.82
C GLY A 96 1.15 2.97 15.42
N ASP A 97 0.97 3.25 14.13
CA ASP A 97 -0.23 3.91 13.60
C ASP A 97 -1.16 2.93 12.86
N VAL A 98 -0.83 1.62 12.84
CA VAL A 98 -1.62 0.64 12.10
C VAL A 98 -2.95 0.37 12.82
N GLN A 99 -4.06 0.56 12.10
CA GLN A 99 -5.40 0.38 12.64
C GLN A 99 -5.86 -1.06 12.42
N LEU A 100 -5.22 -1.99 13.13
CA LEU A 100 -5.58 -3.40 13.17
C LEU A 100 -5.95 -3.80 14.60
N ILE A 101 -6.86 -4.74 14.75
CA ILE A 101 -7.28 -5.31 16.03
C ILE A 101 -7.04 -6.82 16.07
N LEU A 102 -6.99 -7.38 17.29
CA LEU A 102 -6.90 -8.83 17.47
C LEU A 102 -8.05 -9.54 16.76
N GLY A 103 -7.72 -10.55 15.96
CA GLY A 103 -8.68 -11.31 15.17
C GLY A 103 -8.81 -10.85 13.72
N ASP A 104 -8.28 -9.68 13.35
CA ASP A 104 -8.20 -9.30 11.95
C ASP A 104 -7.36 -10.32 11.17
N SER A 105 -7.88 -10.71 10.02
CA SER A 105 -7.29 -11.74 9.15
C SER A 105 -6.74 -11.17 7.84
N THR A 106 -6.92 -9.87 7.60
CA THR A 106 -6.42 -9.18 6.39
C THR A 106 -5.96 -7.78 6.74
N ALA A 107 -5.01 -7.27 5.95
CA ALA A 107 -4.62 -5.87 5.96
C ALA A 107 -4.53 -5.36 4.52
N THR A 108 -4.80 -4.07 4.34
CA THR A 108 -4.99 -3.42 3.03
C THR A 108 -4.07 -2.22 2.91
N VAL A 109 -3.33 -2.18 1.81
CA VAL A 109 -2.63 -1.00 1.33
C VAL A 109 -3.55 -0.20 0.42
N THR A 110 -3.62 1.11 0.66
CA THR A 110 -4.28 2.09 -0.21
C THR A 110 -3.29 3.18 -0.60
N GLY A 111 -3.58 3.86 -1.71
CA GLY A 111 -2.82 5.02 -2.12
C GLY A 111 -3.15 5.43 -3.54
N LYS A 112 -2.23 6.16 -4.17
CA LYS A 112 -2.36 6.61 -5.56
C LYS A 112 -1.04 6.54 -6.29
N THR A 113 -1.12 6.45 -7.61
CA THR A 113 -0.02 6.76 -8.50
C THR A 113 0.19 8.27 -8.60
N ILE A 114 1.35 8.69 -9.12
CA ILE A 114 1.74 10.10 -9.31
C ILE A 114 0.74 10.83 -10.24
N ASP A 115 0.12 10.12 -11.19
CA ASP A 115 -0.93 10.65 -12.07
C ASP A 115 -2.34 10.60 -11.44
N GLY A 116 -2.45 10.20 -10.17
CA GLY A 116 -3.66 10.29 -9.36
C GLY A 116 -4.60 9.09 -9.45
N VAL A 117 -4.20 7.99 -10.09
CA VAL A 117 -5.00 6.76 -10.14
C VAL A 117 -4.96 6.06 -8.78
N ILE A 118 -6.13 5.70 -8.25
CA ILE A 118 -6.22 5.03 -6.95
C ILE A 118 -5.74 3.59 -7.08
N ILE A 119 -4.97 3.14 -6.09
CA ILE A 119 -4.58 1.74 -5.94
C ILE A 119 -5.11 1.15 -4.63
N GLN A 120 -5.37 -0.15 -4.65
CA GLN A 120 -5.71 -0.91 -3.45
C GLN A 120 -5.16 -2.34 -3.56
N GLY A 121 -4.49 -2.82 -2.52
CA GLY A 121 -4.04 -4.20 -2.41
C GLY A 121 -4.34 -4.76 -1.04
N THR A 122 -4.71 -6.03 -0.95
CA THR A 122 -5.05 -6.70 0.32
C THR A 122 -4.31 -8.02 0.40
N ASP A 123 -3.81 -8.33 1.59
CA ASP A 123 -3.17 -9.61 1.90
C ASP A 123 -3.62 -10.11 3.28
N SER A 124 -3.48 -11.42 3.49
CA SER A 124 -3.78 -12.09 4.74
C SER A 124 -2.76 -11.72 5.82
N VAL A 125 -3.24 -11.59 7.06
CA VAL A 125 -2.39 -11.37 8.23
C VAL A 125 -2.85 -12.23 9.41
N LYS A 126 -1.98 -12.39 10.39
CA LYS A 126 -2.34 -12.94 11.69
C LYS A 126 -2.03 -11.90 12.76
N VAL A 127 -3.04 -11.18 13.22
CA VAL A 127 -2.83 -10.18 14.29
C VAL A 127 -2.75 -10.89 15.64
N ILE A 128 -1.68 -10.60 16.38
CA ILE A 128 -1.35 -11.19 17.68
C ILE A 128 -1.02 -10.10 18.70
N GLU A 129 -1.13 -10.44 19.97
CA GLU A 129 -0.77 -9.58 21.12
C GLU A 129 0.75 -9.32 21.20
#